data_AF-A0A9P1M7Y6-F1
#
_entry.id   AF-A0A9P1M7Y6-F1
#
_cell.length_a   1.000
_cell.length_b   1.000
_cell.length_c   1.000
_cell.angle_alpha   90.00
_cell.angle_beta   90.00
_cell.angle_gamma   90.00
#
_symmetry.space_group_name_H-M   'P 1'
#
loop_
_entity.id
_entity.type
_entity.pdbx_description
1 polymer ?
#
loop_
_entity_poly.entity_id
_entity_poly.type
_entity_poly.pdbx_seq_one_letter_code
_entity_poly.pdbx_strand_id
1 'polypeptide(L)'
;MEDDRTEKCLCLDEPATLCICCCFLLLGDSLQDAVNVCIEQLGDIQLAIAVARVYGGDESLVFQKLLENEILPQAAREGDRWLASWAFWMLGRRDMAVRALITPVYHLLGNFQIPDIQSQIFLTDDPALVVMYSHLRQQTLQTLHGASQVSPRTEWEFVLHSARIYDRMGCDLLGLDLVRNWHFLRHSSGLSAILEKSASPSALLRRRSSVVIADMTLGSGRQNKPQAPETTDDTHKTQLSHREEPDVNSFLDSFGF
;
A
#
# COMPACT_ATOMS: atom_id res chain seq x y z
N MET A 1 -32.29 -45.67 -11.34
CA MET A 1 -32.15 -44.45 -12.17
C MET A 1 -32.22 -43.30 -11.19
N GLU A 2 -31.32 -42.33 -11.35
CA GLU A 2 -30.93 -41.30 -10.36
C GLU A 2 -30.17 -41.84 -9.14
N ASP A 3 -28.95 -41.41 -8.81
CA ASP A 3 -27.94 -40.60 -9.50
C ASP A 3 -26.62 -40.88 -8.77
N ASP A 4 -25.73 -41.62 -9.43
CA ASP A 4 -24.46 -42.15 -8.93
C ASP A 4 -23.37 -41.07 -8.99
N ARG A 5 -23.61 -39.95 -8.29
CA ARG A 5 -22.81 -38.71 -8.41
C ARG A 5 -21.94 -38.34 -7.21
N THR A 6 -21.75 -39.26 -6.26
CA THR A 6 -20.93 -39.02 -5.05
C THR A 6 -19.65 -39.84 -4.99
N GLU A 7 -19.21 -40.46 -6.09
CA GLU A 7 -17.91 -41.18 -6.16
C GLU A 7 -16.82 -40.42 -6.95
N LYS A 8 -17.01 -39.13 -7.22
CA LYS A 8 -15.96 -38.30 -7.83
C LYS A 8 -15.26 -37.48 -6.76
N CYS A 9 -13.96 -37.77 -6.60
CA CYS A 9 -12.92 -36.94 -5.98
C CYS A 9 -12.47 -37.24 -4.53
N LEU A 10 -12.48 -38.50 -4.08
CA LEU A 10 -11.72 -38.89 -2.86
C LEU A 10 -10.27 -39.34 -3.13
N CYS A 11 -9.78 -39.25 -4.38
CA CYS A 11 -8.45 -39.72 -4.76
C CYS A 11 -7.45 -38.61 -5.13
N LEU A 12 -7.78 -37.34 -4.92
CA LEU A 12 -6.91 -36.18 -5.20
C LEU A 12 -6.55 -35.37 -3.95
N ASP A 13 -6.74 -35.92 -2.74
CA ASP A 13 -6.47 -35.22 -1.47
C ASP A 13 -5.03 -35.38 -0.95
N GLU A 14 -4.13 -36.00 -1.72
CA GLU A 14 -2.70 -35.88 -1.40
C GLU A 14 -2.25 -34.49 -1.82
N PRO A 15 -1.79 -33.61 -0.89
CA PRO A 15 -1.39 -32.24 -1.21
C PRO A 15 -0.31 -32.19 -2.30
N ALA A 16 0.47 -33.26 -2.42
CA ALA A 16 1.45 -33.45 -3.49
C ALA A 16 0.83 -33.42 -4.90
N THR A 17 -0.36 -34.01 -5.10
CA THR A 17 -0.98 -34.10 -6.42
C THR A 17 -1.51 -32.74 -6.89
N LEU A 18 -2.07 -31.96 -5.96
CA LEU A 18 -2.55 -30.61 -6.24
C LEU A 18 -1.39 -29.67 -6.63
N CYS A 19 -0.24 -29.79 -5.97
CA CYS A 19 0.97 -29.06 -6.36
C CYS A 19 1.44 -29.43 -7.77
N ILE A 20 1.40 -30.71 -8.15
CA ILE A 20 1.77 -31.15 -9.51
C ILE A 20 0.82 -30.55 -10.56
N CYS A 21 -0.48 -30.49 -10.27
CA CYS A 21 -1.47 -29.83 -11.14
C CYS A 21 -1.16 -28.33 -11.33
N CYS A 22 -0.81 -27.62 -10.25
CA CYS A 22 -0.41 -26.22 -10.32
C CYS A 22 0.86 -26.03 -11.18
N CYS A 23 1.87 -26.87 -10.98
CA CYS A 23 3.09 -26.85 -11.81
C CYS A 23 2.79 -27.12 -13.29
N PHE A 24 1.86 -28.01 -13.60
CA PHE A 24 1.47 -28.31 -14.99
C PHE A 24 0.73 -27.14 -15.64
N LEU A 25 -0.16 -26.46 -14.91
CA LEU A 25 -0.85 -25.25 -15.38
C LEU A 25 0.13 -24.11 -15.65
N LEU A 26 1.14 -23.94 -14.79
CA LEU A 26 2.22 -22.99 -15.02
C LEU A 26 3.06 -23.34 -16.27
N LEU A 27 3.27 -24.62 -16.54
CA LEU A 27 3.92 -25.07 -17.78
C LEU A 27 3.04 -24.83 -19.02
N GLY A 28 1.71 -24.80 -18.84
CA GLY A 28 0.71 -24.51 -19.87
C GLY A 28 0.42 -23.02 -20.09
N ASP A 29 1.18 -22.11 -19.47
CA ASP A 29 1.03 -20.64 -19.55
C ASP A 29 -0.33 -20.12 -19.04
N SER A 30 -1.03 -20.89 -18.20
CA SER A 30 -2.31 -20.51 -17.59
C SER A 30 -2.14 -20.07 -16.12
N LEU A 31 -1.48 -18.92 -15.92
CA LEU A 31 -1.21 -18.37 -14.58
C LEU A 31 -2.47 -18.18 -13.74
N GLN A 32 -3.55 -17.68 -14.35
CA GLN A 32 -4.80 -17.40 -13.62
C GLN A 32 -5.44 -18.68 -13.07
N ASP A 33 -5.44 -19.76 -13.83
CA ASP A 33 -6.00 -21.03 -13.41
C ASP A 33 -5.12 -21.68 -12.34
N ALA A 34 -3.80 -21.58 -12.46
CA ALA A 34 -2.86 -22.07 -11.44
C ALA A 34 -3.07 -21.37 -10.08
N VAL A 35 -3.27 -20.05 -10.09
CA VAL A 35 -3.55 -19.26 -8.89
C VAL A 35 -4.90 -19.64 -8.27
N ASN A 36 -5.95 -19.80 -9.09
CA ASN A 36 -7.26 -20.25 -8.60
C ASN A 36 -7.17 -21.63 -7.93
N VAL A 37 -6.42 -22.57 -8.52
CA VAL A 37 -6.21 -23.89 -7.93
C VAL A 37 -5.49 -23.82 -6.58
N CYS A 38 -4.54 -22.90 -6.44
CA CYS A 38 -3.84 -22.67 -5.16
C CYS A 38 -4.79 -22.19 -4.05
N ILE A 39 -5.79 -21.39 -4.40
CA ILE A 39 -6.70 -20.78 -3.43
C ILE A 39 -7.83 -21.75 -3.09
N GLU A 40 -8.46 -22.34 -4.12
CA GLU A 40 -9.66 -23.16 -3.94
C GLU A 40 -9.33 -24.59 -3.48
N GLN A 41 -8.32 -25.24 -4.08
CA GLN A 41 -8.01 -26.63 -3.79
C GLN A 41 -6.89 -26.81 -2.77
N LEU A 42 -5.82 -26.01 -2.84
CA LEU A 42 -4.71 -26.09 -1.86
C LEU A 42 -5.00 -25.29 -0.58
N GLY A 43 -5.84 -24.26 -0.65
CA GLY A 43 -6.12 -23.37 0.49
C GLY A 43 -4.90 -22.56 0.96
N ASP A 44 -3.87 -22.43 0.12
CA ASP A 44 -2.63 -21.74 0.47
C ASP A 44 -2.50 -20.42 -0.30
N ILE A 45 -2.94 -19.34 0.35
CA ILE A 45 -2.85 -17.98 -0.19
C ILE A 45 -1.39 -17.53 -0.31
N GLN A 46 -0.48 -17.98 0.56
CA GLN A 46 0.93 -17.57 0.50
C GLN A 46 1.61 -18.15 -0.73
N LEU A 47 1.31 -19.41 -1.05
CA LEU A 47 1.75 -20.04 -2.30
C LEU A 47 1.15 -19.33 -3.52
N ALA A 48 -0.15 -19.00 -3.50
CA ALA A 48 -0.80 -18.27 -4.58
C ALA A 48 -0.14 -16.90 -4.84
N ILE A 49 0.20 -16.16 -3.79
CA ILE A 49 0.95 -14.90 -3.87
C ILE A 49 2.33 -15.13 -4.49
N ALA A 50 3.07 -16.14 -4.02
CA ALA A 50 4.40 -16.44 -4.53
C ALA A 50 4.37 -16.76 -6.03
N VAL A 51 3.44 -17.61 -6.46
CA VAL A 51 3.27 -17.99 -7.87
C VAL A 51 2.88 -16.77 -8.71
N ALA A 52 1.89 -15.98 -8.26
CA ALA A 52 1.45 -14.79 -8.98
C ALA A 52 2.59 -13.76 -9.16
N ARG A 53 3.41 -13.54 -8.12
CA ARG A 53 4.54 -12.61 -8.18
C ARG A 53 5.71 -13.11 -9.01
N VAL A 54 6.07 -14.40 -8.91
CA VAL A 54 7.21 -14.97 -9.65
C VAL A 54 6.92 -15.05 -11.15
N TYR A 55 5.72 -15.46 -11.55
CA TYR A 55 5.37 -15.68 -12.96
C TYR A 55 4.70 -14.46 -13.61
N GLY A 56 3.83 -13.76 -12.89
CA GLY A 56 3.13 -12.57 -13.41
C GLY A 56 3.88 -11.27 -13.18
N GLY A 57 4.66 -11.17 -12.10
CA GLY A 57 5.22 -9.92 -11.62
C GLY A 57 4.22 -9.07 -10.82
N ASP A 58 4.75 -8.04 -10.16
CA ASP A 58 4.00 -7.21 -9.20
C ASP A 58 2.89 -6.37 -9.86
N GLU A 59 3.03 -6.02 -11.14
CA GLU A 59 2.05 -5.23 -11.91
C GLU A 59 1.06 -6.11 -12.71
N SER A 60 1.05 -7.42 -12.49
CA SER A 60 0.15 -8.30 -13.23
C SER A 60 -1.30 -8.12 -12.82
N LEU A 61 -2.20 -8.14 -13.80
CA LEU A 61 -3.65 -8.09 -13.56
C LEU A 61 -4.13 -9.29 -12.73
N VAL A 62 -3.46 -10.44 -12.86
CA VAL A 62 -3.77 -11.64 -12.06
C VAL A 62 -3.46 -11.38 -10.58
N PHE A 63 -2.31 -10.79 -10.27
CA PHE A 63 -1.94 -10.44 -8.90
C PHE A 63 -2.82 -9.33 -8.31
N GLN A 64 -3.16 -8.30 -9.09
CA GLN A 64 -4.09 -7.25 -8.63
C GLN A 64 -5.49 -7.82 -8.33
N LYS A 65 -6.02 -8.70 -9.19
CA LYS A 65 -7.30 -9.40 -8.94
C LYS A 65 -7.25 -10.29 -7.70
N LEU A 66 -6.14 -11.00 -7.50
CA LEU A 66 -5.91 -11.82 -6.30
C LEU A 66 -5.99 -10.96 -5.03
N LEU A 67 -5.34 -9.79 -5.04
CA LEU A 67 -5.35 -8.86 -3.92
C LEU A 67 -6.75 -8.33 -3.61
N GLU A 68 -7.50 -7.93 -4.65
CA GLU A 68 -8.82 -7.32 -4.47
C GLU A 68 -9.91 -8.32 -4.09
N ASN A 69 -9.93 -9.50 -4.71
CA ASN A 69 -11.02 -10.45 -4.56
C ASN A 69 -10.83 -11.43 -3.40
N GLU A 70 -9.60 -11.73 -3.01
CA GLU A 70 -9.33 -12.76 -1.99
C GLU A 70 -8.67 -12.15 -0.75
N ILE A 71 -7.55 -11.45 -0.93
CA ILE A 71 -6.70 -11.02 0.20
C ILE A 71 -7.36 -9.89 1.01
N LEU A 72 -7.90 -8.85 0.35
CA LEU A 72 -8.61 -7.77 1.05
C LEU A 72 -9.84 -8.26 1.83
N PRO A 73 -10.75 -9.07 1.28
CA PRO A 73 -11.88 -9.58 2.05
C PRO A 73 -11.46 -10.60 3.11
N GLN A 74 -10.38 -11.36 2.92
CA GLN A 74 -9.81 -12.18 3.99
C GLN A 74 -9.29 -11.32 5.14
N ALA A 75 -8.46 -10.31 4.85
CA ALA A 75 -7.95 -9.37 5.86
C ALA A 75 -9.08 -8.63 6.59
N ALA A 76 -10.21 -8.38 5.92
CA ALA A 76 -11.38 -7.78 6.55
C ALA A 76 -12.11 -8.73 7.51
N ARG A 77 -12.16 -10.02 7.19
CA ARG A 77 -12.77 -11.08 8.01
C ARG A 77 -11.93 -11.38 9.25
N GLU A 78 -10.62 -11.52 9.07
CA GLU A 78 -9.67 -11.83 10.14
C GLU A 78 -9.29 -10.58 10.96
N GLY A 79 -9.54 -9.39 10.41
CA GLY A 79 -9.17 -8.12 11.02
C GLY A 79 -7.70 -7.74 10.80
N ASP A 80 -6.94 -8.53 10.04
CA ASP A 80 -5.50 -8.38 9.82
C ASP A 80 -5.13 -7.05 9.14
N ARG A 81 -4.78 -6.07 9.97
CA ARG A 81 -4.43 -4.70 9.56
C ARG A 81 -3.15 -4.66 8.72
N TRP A 82 -2.18 -5.51 9.04
CA TRP A 82 -0.91 -5.58 8.30
C TRP A 82 -1.14 -6.07 6.87
N LEU A 83 -1.93 -7.14 6.70
CA LEU A 83 -2.21 -7.77 5.40
C LEU A 83 -3.01 -6.82 4.52
N ALA A 84 -4.00 -6.13 5.10
CA ALA A 84 -4.74 -5.09 4.40
C ALA A 84 -3.84 -3.91 3.98
N SER A 85 -2.96 -3.44 4.87
CA SER A 85 -2.02 -2.37 4.57
C SER A 85 -1.08 -2.75 3.42
N TRP A 86 -0.53 -3.96 3.46
CA TRP A 86 0.31 -4.51 2.40
C TRP A 86 -0.45 -4.65 1.07
N ALA A 87 -1.69 -5.17 1.09
CA ALA A 87 -2.47 -5.32 -0.11
C ALA A 87 -2.81 -3.98 -0.77
N PHE A 88 -3.21 -2.97 0.02
CA PHE A 88 -3.41 -1.62 -0.50
C PHE A 88 -2.12 -0.97 -1.01
N TRP A 89 -0.97 -1.30 -0.41
CA TRP A 89 0.33 -0.83 -0.88
C TRP A 89 0.66 -1.39 -2.26
N MET A 90 0.48 -2.70 -2.45
CA MET A 90 0.71 -3.36 -3.74
C MET A 90 -0.25 -2.89 -4.83
N LEU A 91 -1.48 -2.49 -4.47
CA LEU A 91 -2.45 -1.90 -5.42
C LEU A 91 -2.20 -0.42 -5.74
N GLY A 92 -1.11 0.17 -5.23
CA GLY A 92 -0.79 1.59 -5.41
C GLY A 92 -1.70 2.57 -4.65
N ARG A 93 -2.65 2.06 -3.85
CA ARG A 93 -3.56 2.85 -3.01
C ARG A 93 -2.91 3.18 -1.67
N ARG A 94 -1.81 3.94 -1.71
CA ARG A 94 -0.98 4.25 -0.54
C ARG A 94 -1.73 5.00 0.57
N ASP A 95 -2.68 5.86 0.20
CA ASP A 95 -3.55 6.57 1.17
C ASP A 95 -4.33 5.59 2.04
N MET A 96 -4.89 4.54 1.42
CA MET A 96 -5.65 3.50 2.13
C MET A 96 -4.75 2.57 2.92
N ALA A 97 -3.54 2.28 2.43
CA ALA A 97 -2.56 1.44 3.12
C ALA A 97 -2.20 1.97 4.51
N VAL A 98 -1.98 3.28 4.63
CA VAL A 98 -1.73 3.93 5.93
C VAL A 98 -2.96 3.91 6.83
N ARG A 99 -4.13 4.19 6.25
CA ARG A 99 -5.39 4.20 6.99
C ARG A 99 -5.75 2.82 7.54
N ALA A 100 -5.41 1.75 6.83
CA ALA A 100 -5.67 0.36 7.23
C ALA A 100 -4.90 -0.09 8.48
N LEU A 101 -3.79 0.57 8.81
CA LEU A 101 -3.00 0.27 10.01
C LEU A 101 -3.68 0.75 11.31
N ILE A 102 -4.42 1.86 11.23
CA ILE A 102 -5.07 2.49 12.40
C ILE A 102 -6.57 2.20 12.39
N THR A 103 -7.22 2.41 11.25
CA THR A 103 -8.66 2.23 11.09
C THR A 103 -8.93 0.77 10.74
N PRO A 104 -9.94 0.12 11.34
CA PRO A 104 -10.30 -1.24 10.99
C PRO A 104 -10.63 -1.39 9.50
N VAL A 105 -10.18 -2.50 8.91
CA VAL A 105 -10.25 -2.78 7.46
C VAL A 105 -11.69 -2.80 6.94
N TYR A 106 -12.64 -3.33 7.71
CA TYR A 106 -14.06 -3.38 7.33
C TYR A 106 -14.67 -1.98 7.11
N HIS A 107 -14.20 -0.97 7.84
CA HIS A 107 -14.65 0.41 7.65
C HIS A 107 -14.11 1.02 6.35
N LEU A 108 -12.97 0.52 5.85
CA LEU A 108 -12.36 0.99 4.60
C LEU A 108 -12.98 0.32 3.37
N LEU A 109 -13.42 -0.92 3.48
CA LEU A 109 -14.04 -1.67 2.39
C LEU A 109 -15.57 -1.46 2.29
N GLY A 110 -16.18 -0.78 3.26
CA GLY A 110 -17.64 -0.55 3.28
C GLY A 110 -18.46 -1.82 3.53
N ASN A 111 -17.81 -2.94 3.87
CA ASN A 111 -18.46 -4.20 4.16
C ASN A 111 -18.93 -4.18 5.62
N PHE A 112 -20.24 -4.04 5.85
CA PHE A 112 -20.88 -4.03 7.18
C PHE A 112 -20.98 -5.42 7.84
N GLN A 113 -20.26 -6.42 7.33
CA GLN A 113 -20.11 -7.70 8.02
C GLN A 113 -19.20 -7.43 9.22
N ILE A 114 -19.78 -7.25 10.40
CA ILE A 114 -19.06 -7.10 11.66
C ILE A 114 -18.48 -8.49 11.97
N PRO A 115 -17.14 -8.70 11.91
CA PRO A 115 -16.59 -9.98 12.36
C PRO A 115 -16.97 -10.25 13.82
N ASP A 116 -16.91 -11.51 14.26
CA ASP A 116 -17.09 -11.88 15.67
C ASP A 116 -15.83 -11.45 16.45
N ILE A 117 -15.73 -10.15 16.70
CA ILE A 117 -14.47 -9.40 16.83
C ILE A 117 -13.74 -9.63 18.16
N GLN A 118 -14.41 -10.01 19.24
CA GLN A 118 -13.81 -9.85 20.58
C GLN A 118 -12.68 -10.84 20.89
N SER A 119 -12.70 -12.05 20.32
CA SER A 119 -11.65 -13.05 20.54
C SER A 119 -10.42 -12.83 19.64
N GLN A 120 -10.57 -12.14 18.51
CA GLN A 120 -9.49 -11.92 17.53
C GLN A 120 -8.71 -10.62 17.74
N ILE A 121 -9.29 -9.60 18.40
CA ILE A 121 -8.59 -8.33 18.68
C ILE A 121 -7.21 -8.55 19.33
N PHE A 122 -7.08 -9.53 20.23
CA PHE A 122 -5.80 -9.80 20.89
C PHE A 122 -4.73 -10.34 19.92
N LEU A 123 -5.11 -11.13 18.93
CA LEU A 123 -4.17 -11.65 17.92
C LEU A 123 -3.82 -10.59 16.87
N THR A 124 -4.76 -9.68 16.60
CA THR A 124 -4.63 -8.66 15.57
C THR A 124 -3.86 -7.40 16.03
N ASP A 125 -3.88 -7.07 17.32
CA ASP A 125 -3.21 -5.88 17.87
C ASP A 125 -1.73 -6.13 18.19
N ASP A 126 -0.90 -6.26 17.14
CA ASP A 126 0.57 -6.29 17.29
C ASP A 126 1.12 -4.85 17.49
N PRO A 127 1.88 -4.57 18.58
CA PRO A 127 2.49 -3.26 18.77
C PRO A 127 3.49 -2.87 17.66
N ALA A 128 4.01 -3.82 16.88
CA ALA A 128 4.83 -3.53 15.70
C ALA A 128 4.09 -2.72 14.62
N LEU A 129 2.75 -2.77 14.58
CA LEU A 129 1.94 -1.96 13.67
C LEU A 129 2.18 -0.47 13.87
N VAL A 130 2.53 -0.02 15.08
CA VAL A 130 2.83 1.39 15.34
C VAL A 130 4.13 1.81 14.67
N VAL A 131 5.15 0.94 14.72
CA VAL A 131 6.43 1.17 14.06
C VAL A 131 6.21 1.23 12.55
N MET A 132 5.44 0.27 12.00
CA MET A 132 5.08 0.27 10.59
C MET A 132 4.34 1.56 10.19
N TYR A 133 3.34 1.97 10.97
CA TYR A 133 2.61 3.22 10.72
C TYR A 133 3.55 4.43 10.75
N SER A 134 4.44 4.52 11.73
CA SER A 134 5.41 5.61 11.85
C SER A 134 6.32 5.70 10.62
N HIS A 135 6.70 4.54 10.07
CA HIS A 135 7.55 4.45 8.89
C HIS A 135 6.78 4.82 7.61
N LEU A 136 5.65 4.16 7.34
CA LEU A 136 4.86 4.40 6.12
C LEU A 136 4.37 5.85 6.03
N ARG A 137 4.01 6.44 7.17
CA ARG A 137 3.59 7.85 7.26
C ARG A 137 4.67 8.83 6.76
N GLN A 138 5.96 8.47 6.83
CA GLN A 138 7.08 9.34 6.44
C GLN A 138 7.64 9.04 5.04
N GLN A 139 7.21 7.95 4.38
CA GLN A 139 7.84 7.49 3.14
C GLN A 139 7.36 8.20 1.87
N THR A 140 6.06 8.49 1.72
CA THR A 140 5.49 8.94 0.44
C THR A 140 4.52 10.11 0.63
N LEU A 141 4.34 10.94 -0.41
CA LEU A 141 3.38 12.05 -0.36
C LEU A 141 1.92 11.60 -0.30
N GLN A 142 1.59 10.52 -1.00
CA GLN A 142 0.28 9.85 -0.90
C GLN A 142 0.02 9.34 0.52
N THR A 143 1.03 8.72 1.16
CA THR A 143 0.90 8.27 2.55
C THR A 143 0.68 9.42 3.53
N LEU A 144 1.29 10.59 3.29
CA LEU A 144 1.00 11.81 4.05
C LEU A 144 -0.43 12.31 3.86
N HIS A 145 -0.96 12.27 2.63
CA HIS A 145 -2.34 12.64 2.37
C HIS A 145 -3.31 11.69 3.10
N GLY A 146 -3.09 10.38 3.02
CA GLY A 146 -3.83 9.38 3.79
C GLY A 146 -3.72 9.57 5.30
N ALA A 147 -2.52 9.87 5.82
CA ALA A 147 -2.29 10.15 7.24
C ALA A 147 -3.00 11.43 7.69
N SER A 148 -3.09 12.46 6.84
CA SER A 148 -3.80 13.71 7.14
C SER A 148 -5.33 13.54 7.24
N GLN A 149 -5.88 12.46 6.66
CA GLN A 149 -7.29 12.10 6.79
C GLN A 149 -7.59 11.34 8.09
N VAL A 150 -6.56 10.80 8.76
CA VAL A 150 -6.72 10.13 10.06
C VAL A 150 -6.93 11.19 11.14
N SER A 151 -7.91 10.98 12.01
CA SER A 151 -8.16 11.91 13.10
C SER A 151 -7.02 11.84 14.13
N PRO A 152 -6.51 12.98 14.64
CA PRO A 152 -5.48 12.98 15.68
C PRO A 152 -5.87 12.23 16.95
N ARG A 153 -7.18 12.18 17.25
CA ARG A 153 -7.70 11.44 18.40
C ARG A 153 -7.54 9.93 18.23
N THR A 154 -7.86 9.43 17.04
CA THR A 154 -7.69 8.01 16.72
C THR A 154 -6.22 7.61 16.71
N GLU A 155 -5.34 8.46 16.15
CA GLU A 155 -3.88 8.22 16.20
C GLU A 155 -3.37 8.20 17.65
N TRP A 156 -3.80 9.16 18.47
CA TRP A 156 -3.44 9.19 19.88
C TRP A 156 -3.86 7.93 20.61
N GLU A 157 -5.12 7.51 20.45
CA GLU A 157 -5.67 6.32 21.09
C GLU A 157 -4.90 5.06 20.68
N PHE A 158 -4.56 4.94 19.39
CA PHE A 158 -3.76 3.84 18.87
C PHE A 158 -2.37 3.78 19.50
N VAL A 159 -1.66 4.91 19.60
CA VAL A 159 -0.32 4.98 20.22
C VAL A 159 -0.38 4.63 21.71
N LEU A 160 -1.38 5.16 22.44
CA LEU A 160 -1.57 4.81 23.85
C LEU A 160 -1.93 3.33 24.04
N HIS A 161 -2.75 2.78 23.16
CA HIS A 161 -3.10 1.35 23.19
C HIS A 161 -1.86 0.49 23.04
N SER A 162 -1.01 0.77 22.08
CA SER A 162 0.23 0.03 21.88
C SER A 162 1.26 0.24 22.99
N ALA A 163 1.34 1.43 23.57
CA ALA A 163 2.15 1.65 24.78
C ALA A 163 1.67 0.75 25.93
N ARG A 164 0.35 0.64 26.16
CA ARG A 164 -0.21 -0.29 27.16
C ARG A 164 0.07 -1.75 26.83
N ILE A 165 0.10 -2.12 25.54
CA ILE A 165 0.47 -3.48 25.13
C ILE A 165 1.94 -3.74 25.47
N TYR A 166 2.86 -2.79 25.20
CA TYR A 166 4.26 -2.91 25.60
C TYR A 166 4.41 -3.03 27.13
N ASP A 167 3.65 -2.27 27.91
CA ASP A 167 3.66 -2.39 29.38
C ASP A 167 3.20 -3.79 29.83
N ARG A 168 2.16 -4.36 29.20
CA ARG A 168 1.68 -5.73 29.48
C ARG A 168 2.69 -6.81 29.08
N MET A 169 3.53 -6.55 28.08
CA MET A 169 4.62 -7.43 27.67
C MET A 169 5.88 -7.28 28.56
N GLY A 170 5.89 -6.32 29.50
CA GLY A 170 7.07 -6.02 30.33
C GLY A 170 8.15 -5.24 29.58
N CYS A 171 7.79 -4.59 28.47
CA CYS A 171 8.67 -3.80 27.62
C CYS A 171 8.47 -2.30 27.84
N ASP A 172 8.41 -1.86 29.10
CA ASP A 172 8.08 -0.48 29.50
C ASP A 172 9.00 0.57 28.87
N LEU A 173 10.28 0.23 28.64
CA LEU A 173 11.24 1.11 27.97
C LEU A 173 10.84 1.42 26.53
N LEU A 174 10.30 0.43 25.80
CA LEU A 174 9.83 0.63 24.43
C LEU A 174 8.54 1.45 24.41
N GLY A 175 7.62 1.21 25.36
CA GLY A 175 6.42 2.02 25.53
C GLY A 175 6.76 3.49 25.85
N LEU A 176 7.74 3.72 26.74
CA LEU A 176 8.20 5.06 27.08
C LEU A 176 8.91 5.74 25.91
N ASP A 177 9.78 5.02 25.20
CA ASP A 177 10.48 5.55 24.01
C ASP A 177 9.49 5.92 22.91
N LEU A 178 8.49 5.07 22.68
CA LEU A 178 7.39 5.32 21.75
C LEU A 178 6.69 6.64 22.09
N VAL A 179 6.19 6.78 23.31
CA VAL A 179 5.43 7.97 23.72
C VAL A 179 6.30 9.23 23.75
N ARG A 180 7.58 9.10 24.11
CA ARG A 180 8.53 10.22 24.19
C ARG A 180 8.92 10.74 22.81
N ASN A 181 9.17 9.84 21.86
CA ASN A 181 9.63 10.18 20.51
C ASN A 181 8.48 10.32 19.51
N TRP A 182 7.23 10.03 19.91
CA TRP A 182 6.08 10.20 19.02
C TRP A 182 5.86 11.66 18.64
N HIS A 183 5.63 11.89 17.35
CA HIS A 183 5.36 13.21 16.82
C HIS A 183 4.08 13.18 15.98
N PHE A 184 3.03 13.86 16.44
CA PHE A 184 1.78 14.02 15.69
C PHE A 184 1.97 14.93 14.47
N LEU A 185 1.25 14.66 13.38
CA LEU A 185 1.21 15.58 12.25
C LEU A 185 0.58 16.89 12.72
N ARG A 186 1.26 18.01 12.47
CA ARG A 186 0.62 19.31 12.61
C ARG A 186 -0.34 19.47 11.44
N HIS A 187 -1.64 19.30 11.70
CA HIS A 187 -2.66 19.93 10.86
C HIS A 187 -2.48 21.44 11.02
N SER A 188 -1.74 22.08 10.13
CA SER A 188 -1.80 23.54 10.03
C SER A 188 -3.23 23.89 9.64
N SER A 189 -3.98 24.39 10.61
CA SER A 189 -5.39 24.78 10.56
C SER A 189 -5.71 25.91 9.55
N GLY A 190 -4.78 26.25 8.65
CA GLY A 190 -4.99 27.17 7.52
C GLY A 190 -4.63 26.59 6.15
N LEU A 191 -4.38 25.28 6.04
CA LEU A 191 -3.79 24.68 4.82
C LEU A 191 -4.79 23.87 3.99
N SER A 192 -6.02 23.60 4.44
CA SER A 192 -7.05 23.05 3.54
C SER A 192 -7.31 23.98 2.35
N ALA A 193 -7.19 25.30 2.54
CA ALA A 193 -7.29 26.30 1.48
C ALA A 193 -5.99 26.44 0.62
N ILE A 194 -4.86 25.92 1.09
CA ILE A 194 -3.55 26.03 0.40
C ILE A 194 -3.20 24.73 -0.33
N LEU A 195 -3.70 23.58 0.15
CA LEU A 195 -3.55 22.27 -0.47
C LEU A 195 -4.22 22.22 -1.86
N GLU A 196 -5.29 22.98 -2.05
CA GLU A 196 -5.97 23.08 -3.34
C GLU A 196 -5.23 23.95 -4.37
N LYS A 197 -4.26 24.80 -3.96
CA LYS A 197 -3.76 25.86 -4.86
C LYS A 197 -2.28 25.92 -5.16
N SER A 198 -1.33 25.37 -4.39
CA SER A 198 0.11 25.30 -4.84
C SER A 198 1.15 24.79 -3.83
N ALA A 199 0.82 24.37 -2.61
CA ALA A 199 1.89 24.13 -1.63
C ALA A 199 2.43 22.69 -1.62
N SER A 200 3.74 22.60 -1.85
CA SER A 200 4.58 21.44 -1.63
C SER A 200 4.30 20.74 -0.28
N PRO A 201 3.96 19.44 -0.29
CA PRO A 201 3.60 18.65 0.91
C PRO A 201 4.74 18.46 1.92
N SER A 202 5.96 18.88 1.57
CA SER A 202 7.12 18.98 2.46
C SER A 202 6.94 20.00 3.60
N ALA A 203 5.99 20.94 3.48
CA ALA A 203 5.70 21.89 4.56
C ALA A 203 5.02 21.22 5.78
N LEU A 204 4.36 20.06 5.58
CA LEU A 204 3.79 19.26 6.66
C LEU A 204 4.85 18.50 7.47
N LEU A 205 6.06 18.35 6.92
CA LEU A 205 7.19 17.65 7.53
C LEU A 205 8.27 18.66 7.95
N ARG A 206 8.23 19.11 9.20
CA ARG A 206 9.27 20.05 9.68
C ARG A 206 10.52 19.31 10.17
N ARG A 207 11.63 19.52 9.45
CA ARG A 207 13.03 19.43 9.90
C ARG A 207 13.39 18.18 10.72
N ARG A 208 13.41 17.02 10.08
CA ARG A 208 14.45 15.96 10.19
C ARG A 208 13.84 14.64 9.70
N SER A 209 14.70 13.87 9.05
CA SER A 209 14.58 12.48 8.61
C SER A 209 13.65 12.13 7.43
N SER A 210 14.29 11.38 6.52
CA SER A 210 13.86 10.65 5.33
C SER A 210 13.44 11.43 4.08
N VAL A 211 14.09 11.05 2.98
CA VAL A 211 13.72 11.34 1.60
C VAL A 211 12.29 10.85 1.39
N VAL A 212 11.38 11.77 1.07
CA VAL A 212 10.00 11.43 0.75
C VAL A 212 9.92 11.19 -0.75
N ILE A 213 9.52 9.98 -1.14
CA ILE A 213 9.38 9.62 -2.54
C ILE A 213 8.13 10.31 -3.09
N ALA A 214 8.30 11.10 -4.15
CA ALA A 214 7.21 11.80 -4.81
C ALA A 214 6.50 10.87 -5.80
N ASP A 215 5.66 9.97 -5.30
CA ASP A 215 4.83 9.11 -6.13
C ASP A 215 3.49 9.78 -6.48
N MET A 216 3.53 10.97 -7.10
CA MET A 216 2.33 11.54 -7.70
C MET A 216 2.28 11.11 -9.16
N THR A 217 1.35 10.22 -9.50
CA THR A 217 0.92 10.06 -10.89
C THR A 217 0.20 11.35 -11.28
N LEU A 218 0.95 12.30 -11.85
CA LEU A 218 0.35 13.41 -12.59
C LEU A 218 -0.50 12.78 -13.69
N GLY A 219 -1.82 12.84 -13.52
CA GLY A 219 -2.78 12.25 -14.44
C GLY A 219 -2.45 12.64 -15.87
N SER A 220 -1.96 11.68 -16.65
CA SER A 220 -1.95 11.72 -18.10
C SER A 220 -3.41 11.62 -18.55
N GLY A 221 -4.03 12.79 -18.72
CA GLY A 221 -5.44 12.94 -19.08
C GLY A 221 -5.71 14.27 -19.79
N ARG A 222 -4.81 14.69 -20.68
CA ARG A 222 -5.15 15.68 -21.72
C ARG A 222 -6.05 15.01 -22.75
N GLN A 223 -7.36 15.28 -22.68
CA GLN A 223 -8.24 15.27 -23.84
C GLN A 223 -9.03 16.57 -23.89
N ASN A 224 -8.34 17.65 -24.28
CA ASN A 224 -9.02 18.81 -24.84
C ASN A 224 -9.22 18.55 -26.33
N LYS A 225 -10.49 18.47 -26.71
CA LYS A 225 -11.00 18.39 -28.08
C LYS A 225 -10.47 19.58 -28.92
N PRO A 226 -10.00 19.37 -30.17
CA PRO A 226 -9.53 20.46 -31.01
C PRO A 226 -10.70 21.18 -31.69
N GLN A 227 -10.76 22.50 -31.53
CA GLN A 227 -11.50 23.40 -32.41
C GLN A 227 -10.64 24.65 -32.62
N ALA A 228 -10.30 24.91 -33.88
CA ALA A 228 -9.77 26.16 -34.40
C ALA A 228 -10.72 26.61 -35.53
N PRO A 229 -10.63 27.83 -36.09
CA PRO A 229 -9.65 28.91 -35.81
C PRO A 229 -10.31 30.30 -35.64
N GLU A 230 -9.63 31.24 -34.96
CA GLU A 230 -9.67 32.65 -35.35
C GLU A 230 -8.29 33.29 -35.14
N THR A 231 -7.96 34.13 -36.11
CA THR A 231 -6.67 34.73 -36.45
C THR A 231 -6.29 35.89 -35.54
N THR A 232 -5.00 36.04 -35.21
CA THR A 232 -4.23 37.29 -35.40
C THR A 232 -2.75 37.07 -35.04
N ASP A 233 -1.89 37.72 -35.82
CA ASP A 233 -0.43 37.76 -35.75
C ASP A 233 0.11 38.06 -34.35
N ASP A 234 1.24 37.43 -33.98
CA ASP A 234 2.48 38.19 -33.82
C ASP A 234 3.71 37.30 -33.56
N THR A 235 4.82 37.82 -34.05
CA THR A 235 6.09 37.16 -34.34
C THR A 235 7.03 37.20 -33.14
N HIS A 236 7.62 36.08 -32.69
CA HIS A 236 8.98 36.06 -32.09
C HIS A 236 9.61 34.65 -32.09
N LYS A 237 10.62 34.45 -32.94
CA LYS A 237 11.62 33.36 -32.88
C LYS A 237 12.60 33.62 -31.73
N THR A 238 13.06 32.59 -31.00
CA THR A 238 14.44 32.39 -30.46
C THR A 238 14.53 30.98 -29.84
N GLN A 239 15.02 29.99 -30.61
CA GLN A 239 16.33 29.31 -30.54
C GLN A 239 16.42 28.10 -29.58
N LEU A 240 16.74 26.94 -30.17
CA LEU A 240 17.09 25.68 -29.52
C LEU A 240 18.34 25.85 -28.66
N SER A 241 18.26 25.45 -27.38
CA SER A 241 19.42 25.31 -26.51
C SER A 241 20.22 24.06 -26.90
N HIS A 242 21.32 24.28 -27.62
CA HIS A 242 22.44 23.37 -27.75
C HIS A 242 22.93 22.98 -26.34
N ARG A 243 22.93 21.68 -26.04
CA ARG A 243 23.51 21.12 -24.82
C ARG A 243 25.01 21.02 -25.03
N GLU A 244 25.76 21.83 -24.30
CA GLU A 244 27.22 21.81 -24.25
C GLU A 244 27.62 21.18 -22.91
N GLU A 245 28.39 20.09 -22.95
CA GLU A 245 28.81 19.36 -21.74
C GLU A 245 29.91 20.14 -21.02
N PRO A 246 29.86 20.26 -19.67
CA PRO A 246 30.88 20.97 -18.93
C PRO A 246 32.20 20.20 -18.93
N ASP A 247 33.28 20.93 -19.25
CA ASP A 247 34.64 20.43 -19.39
C ASP A 247 35.19 19.85 -18.06
N VAL A 248 35.91 18.73 -18.15
CA VAL A 248 36.32 17.87 -17.02
C VAL A 248 37.24 18.54 -15.99
N ASN A 249 37.84 19.67 -16.35
CA ASN A 249 38.77 20.40 -15.48
C ASN A 249 38.06 21.29 -14.43
N SER A 250 36.73 21.40 -14.47
CA SER A 250 35.94 22.14 -13.46
C SER A 250 35.77 21.37 -12.13
N PHE A 251 36.14 20.08 -12.06
CA PHE A 251 35.96 19.26 -10.86
C PHE A 251 37.10 19.36 -9.83
N LEU A 252 38.26 19.90 -10.19
CA LEU A 252 39.45 19.88 -9.32
C LEU A 252 39.66 21.15 -8.48
N ASP A 253 38.87 22.21 -8.70
CA ASP A 253 39.03 23.49 -8.01
C ASP A 253 38.16 23.61 -6.73
N SER A 254 37.40 22.56 -6.37
CA SER A 254 36.50 22.55 -5.22
C SER A 254 37.08 21.90 -3.95
N PHE A 255 38.33 21.43 -3.97
CA PHE A 255 39.01 20.89 -2.80
C PHE A 255 40.17 21.80 -2.38
N GLY A 256 39.83 22.91 -1.74
CA GLY A 256 40.79 23.77 -1.05
C GLY A 256 41.33 23.09 0.22
N PHE A 257 42.65 23.01 0.31
CA PHE A 257 43.41 22.86 1.55
C PHE A 257 43.34 24.14 2.39
#